data_AF-A0A353YVK2-F1
#
_entry.id   AF-A0A353YVK2-F1
#
_cell.length_a   1.000
_cell.length_b   1.000
_cell.length_c   1.000
_cell.angle_alpha   90.00
_cell.angle_beta   90.00
_cell.angle_gamma   90.00
#
_symmetry.space_group_name_H-M   'P 1'
#
loop_
_entity.id
_entity.type
_entity.pdbx_description
1 polymer ?
#
loop_
_entity_poly.entity_id
_entity_poly.type
_entity_poly.pdbx_seq_one_letter_code
_entity_poly.pdbx_strand_id
1 'polypeptide(L)'
;IIVGVLLWVGLGFAFFSSPNMNTIMSSVKRNQYGLASGSAATMRVIGQITSMTIATLFFAATFNKQSIEVVPPQVFLKTMKWAFISFSFLSIFGIYFSFNRGRISREVPKQ
;
A
#
# COMPACT_ATOMS: atom_id res chain seq x y z
N ILE A 1 10.70 16.10 -14.50
CA ILE A 1 9.39 15.44 -14.28
C ILE A 1 9.52 14.22 -13.36
N ILE A 2 10.32 13.22 -13.72
CA ILE A 2 10.48 11.97 -12.94
C ILE A 2 10.87 12.23 -11.47
N VAL A 3 11.90 13.05 -11.23
CA VAL A 3 12.34 13.42 -9.87
C VAL A 3 11.21 14.02 -9.03
N GLY A 4 10.39 14.90 -9.63
CA GLY A 4 9.25 15.51 -8.95
C GLY A 4 8.18 14.48 -8.55
N VAL A 5 7.90 13.50 -9.41
CA VAL A 5 6.96 12.41 -9.11
C VAL A 5 7.49 11.52 -7.98
N LEU A 6 8.79 11.18 -8.00
CA LEU A 6 9.41 10.39 -6.93
C LEU A 6 9.36 11.12 -5.59
N LEU A 7 9.64 12.43 -5.57
CA LEU A 7 9.53 13.25 -4.38
C LEU A 7 8.09 13.26 -3.85
N TRP A 8 7.09 13.43 -4.72
CA TRP A 8 5.68 13.42 -4.34
C TRP A 8 5.25 12.10 -3.71
N VAL A 9 5.61 10.97 -4.33
CA VAL A 9 5.32 9.63 -3.80
C VAL A 9 6.05 9.38 -2.48
N GLY A 10 7.33 9.75 -2.40
CA GLY A 10 8.14 9.59 -1.19
C GLY A 10 7.60 10.39 -0.01
N LEU A 11 7.16 11.64 -0.23
CA LEU A 11 6.53 12.47 0.78
C LEU A 11 5.23 11.85 1.31
N GLY A 12 4.36 11.37 0.42
CA GLY A 12 3.13 10.67 0.80
C GLY A 12 3.42 9.41 1.64
N PHE A 13 4.40 8.61 1.21
CA PHE A 13 4.81 7.41 1.95
C PHE A 13 5.39 7.75 3.33
N ALA A 14 6.22 8.78 3.45
CA ALA A 14 6.81 9.21 4.72
C ALA A 14 5.73 9.70 5.71
N PHE A 15 4.81 10.54 5.26
CA PHE A 15 3.71 11.05 6.09
C PHE A 15 2.71 9.98 6.50
N PHE A 16 2.52 8.92 5.70
CA PHE A 16 1.66 7.82 6.11
C PHE A 16 2.38 6.83 7.02
N SER A 17 3.63 6.45 6.68
CA SER A 17 4.34 5.37 7.38
C SER A 17 4.71 5.73 8.82
N SER A 18 5.09 6.99 9.09
CA SER A 18 5.47 7.42 10.45
C SER A 18 4.32 7.38 11.46
N PRO A 19 3.16 8.05 11.22
CA PRO A 19 1.99 7.94 12.08
C PRO A 19 1.39 6.53 12.11
N ASN A 20 1.42 5.80 10.99
CA ASN A 20 0.90 4.44 10.93
C ASN A 20 1.65 3.52 11.90
N MET A 21 2.99 3.47 11.79
CA MET A 21 3.82 2.66 12.67
C MET A 21 3.70 3.10 14.13
N ASN A 22 3.76 4.40 14.39
CA ASN A 22 3.64 4.94 15.75
C ASN A 22 2.31 4.51 16.41
N THR A 23 1.20 4.56 15.66
CA THR A 23 -0.11 4.19 16.22
C THR A 23 -0.23 2.69 16.46
N ILE A 24 0.36 1.84 15.60
CA ILE A 24 0.39 0.38 15.86
C ILE A 24 1.22 0.09 17.13
N MET A 25 2.43 0.64 17.21
CA MET A 25 3.33 0.43 18.36
C MET A 25 2.77 1.01 19.66
N SER A 26 2.05 2.12 19.61
CA SER A 26 1.41 2.72 20.79
C SER A 26 0.16 2.00 21.25
N SER A 27 -0.42 1.12 20.43
CA SER A 27 -1.65 0.37 20.77
C SER A 27 -1.38 -0.93 21.55
N VAL A 28 -0.11 -1.28 21.76
CA VAL A 28 0.29 -2.54 22.38
C VAL A 28 1.20 -2.31 23.58
N LYS A 29 1.20 -3.26 24.53
CA LYS A 29 2.10 -3.22 25.69
C LYS A 29 3.55 -3.47 25.25
N ARG A 30 4.52 -2.95 26.01
CA ARG A 30 5.97 -3.09 25.75
C ARG A 30 6.42 -4.54 25.47
N ASN A 31 5.85 -5.51 26.19
CA ASN A 31 6.16 -6.94 26.03
C ASN A 31 5.68 -7.54 24.68
N GLN A 32 4.81 -6.84 23.95
CA GLN A 32 4.20 -7.31 22.70
C GLN A 32 4.77 -6.62 21.45
N TYR A 33 5.81 -5.79 21.58
CA TYR A 33 6.39 -5.07 20.44
C TYR A 33 6.92 -5.99 19.34
N GLY A 34 7.50 -7.14 19.71
CA GLY A 34 7.95 -8.15 18.74
C GLY A 34 6.78 -8.68 17.88
N LEU A 35 5.66 -9.03 18.51
CA LEU A 35 4.46 -9.51 17.82
C LEU A 35 3.82 -8.41 16.97
N ALA A 36 3.71 -7.20 17.50
CA ALA A 36 3.12 -6.07 16.78
C ALA A 36 3.95 -5.66 15.56
N SER A 37 5.28 -5.62 15.68
CA SER A 37 6.19 -5.30 14.58
C SER A 37 6.15 -6.40 13.51
N GLY A 38 6.18 -7.67 13.93
CA GLY A 38 6.02 -8.82 13.03
C GLY A 38 4.69 -8.77 12.26
N SER A 39 3.58 -8.50 12.96
CA SER A 39 2.26 -8.34 12.32
C SER A 39 2.25 -7.18 11.31
N ALA A 40 2.81 -6.02 11.66
CA ALA A 40 2.90 -4.87 10.77
C ALA A 40 3.77 -5.15 9.53
N ALA A 41 4.89 -5.85 9.68
CA ALA A 41 5.74 -6.27 8.58
C ALA A 41 5.02 -7.24 7.64
N THR A 42 4.35 -8.26 8.19
CA THR A 42 3.55 -9.22 7.42
C THR A 42 2.44 -8.53 6.65
N MET A 43 1.72 -7.58 7.25
CA MET A 43 0.65 -6.83 6.59
C MET A 43 1.17 -6.03 5.39
N ARG A 44 2.38 -5.46 5.50
CA ARG A 44 3.04 -4.77 4.38
C ARG A 44 3.41 -5.73 3.26
N VAL A 45 4.01 -6.88 3.58
CA VAL A 45 4.38 -7.91 2.59
C VAL A 45 3.15 -8.45 1.87
N ILE A 46 2.06 -8.72 2.60
CA ILE A 46 0.78 -9.11 2.01
C ILE A 46 0.31 -8.06 1.00
N GLY A 47 0.32 -6.77 1.36
CA GLY A 47 -0.04 -5.70 0.44
C GLY A 47 0.82 -5.66 -0.84
N GLN A 48 2.13 -5.90 -0.71
CA GLN A 48 3.04 -5.97 -1.85
C GLN A 48 2.71 -7.15 -2.77
N ILE A 49 2.51 -8.34 -2.21
CA ILE A 49 2.18 -9.55 -2.97
C ILE A 49 0.82 -9.38 -3.64
N THR A 50 -0.20 -8.89 -2.92
CA THR A 50 -1.52 -8.62 -3.49
C THR A 50 -1.44 -7.63 -4.65
N SER A 51 -0.66 -6.55 -4.52
CA SER A 51 -0.46 -5.58 -5.60
C SER A 51 0.19 -6.22 -6.83
N MET A 52 1.23 -7.02 -6.61
CA MET A 52 1.92 -7.73 -7.69
C MET A 52 1.01 -8.74 -8.39
N THR A 53 0.20 -9.49 -7.64
CA THR A 53 -0.79 -10.43 -8.19
C THR A 53 -1.84 -9.72 -9.03
N ILE A 54 -2.39 -8.60 -8.57
CA ILE A 54 -3.37 -7.82 -9.33
C ILE A 54 -2.76 -7.34 -10.65
N ALA A 55 -1.56 -6.75 -10.62
CA ALA A 55 -0.88 -6.29 -11.83
C ALA A 55 -0.62 -7.45 -12.82
N THR A 56 -0.17 -8.59 -12.31
CA THR A 56 0.12 -9.78 -13.12
C THR A 56 -1.16 -10.36 -13.73
N LEU A 57 -2.28 -10.34 -13.01
CA LEU A 57 -3.58 -10.77 -13.53
C LEU A 57 -4.05 -9.90 -14.70
N PHE A 58 -3.88 -8.57 -14.60
CA PHE A 58 -4.19 -7.66 -15.70
C PHE A 58 -3.33 -7.94 -16.94
N PHE A 59 -2.02 -8.22 -16.75
CA PHE A 59 -1.15 -8.62 -17.85
C PHE A 59 -1.59 -9.95 -18.47
N ALA A 60 -1.83 -10.97 -17.65
CA ALA A 60 -2.26 -12.29 -18.11
C ALA A 60 -3.59 -12.24 -18.90
N ALA A 61 -4.54 -11.42 -18.45
CA ALA A 61 -5.82 -11.26 -19.12
C ALA A 61 -5.73 -10.51 -20.46
N THR A 62 -4.78 -9.58 -20.62
CA THR A 62 -4.74 -8.68 -21.78
C THR A 62 -3.69 -9.05 -22.81
N PHE A 63 -2.59 -9.71 -22.42
CA PHE A 63 -1.44 -9.95 -23.30
C PHE A 63 -1.60 -11.20 -24.19
N ASN A 64 -2.71 -11.96 -24.07
CA ASN A 64 -3.04 -13.06 -24.96
C ASN A 64 -1.86 -14.05 -25.20
N LYS A 65 -1.18 -14.43 -24.11
CA LYS A 65 0.03 -15.30 -24.08
C LYS A 65 1.29 -14.72 -24.74
N GLN A 66 1.30 -13.45 -25.12
CA GLN A 66 2.48 -12.76 -25.64
C GLN A 66 3.36 -12.25 -24.49
N SER A 67 4.69 -12.32 -24.68
CA SER A 67 5.66 -11.73 -23.76
C SER A 67 5.58 -10.20 -23.78
N ILE A 68 5.92 -9.55 -22.66
CA ILE A 68 5.87 -8.08 -22.50
C ILE A 68 6.62 -7.35 -23.62
N GLU A 69 7.70 -7.95 -24.14
CA GLU A 69 8.56 -7.40 -25.20
C GLU A 69 7.90 -7.29 -26.57
N VAL A 70 6.93 -8.16 -26.88
CA VAL A 70 6.28 -8.24 -28.19
C VAL A 70 4.87 -7.66 -28.21
N VAL A 71 4.38 -7.19 -27.06
CA VAL A 71 3.03 -6.63 -26.92
C VAL A 71 2.99 -5.23 -27.53
N PRO A 72 1.95 -4.89 -28.33
CA PRO A 72 1.79 -3.56 -28.87
C PRO A 72 1.74 -2.49 -27.77
N PRO A 73 2.44 -1.33 -27.93
CA PRO A 73 2.47 -0.28 -26.91
C PRO A 73 1.07 0.18 -26.46
N GLN A 74 0.11 0.17 -27.39
CA GLN A 74 -1.29 0.56 -27.14
C GLN A 74 -1.95 -0.36 -26.09
N VAL A 75 -1.71 -1.67 -26.21
CA VAL A 75 -2.27 -2.67 -25.31
C VAL A 75 -1.62 -2.56 -23.93
N PHE A 76 -0.30 -2.42 -23.88
CA PHE A 76 0.45 -2.20 -22.64
C PHE A 76 -0.08 -0.98 -21.86
N LEU A 77 -0.19 0.17 -22.52
CA LEU A 77 -0.69 1.40 -21.91
C LEU A 77 -2.14 1.27 -21.44
N LYS A 78 -3.00 0.58 -22.22
CA LYS A 78 -4.38 0.31 -21.83
C LYS A 78 -4.44 -0.54 -20.56
N THR A 79 -3.66 -1.61 -20.48
CA THR A 79 -3.59 -2.49 -19.30
C THR A 79 -3.08 -1.73 -18.08
N MET A 80 -2.02 -0.93 -18.24
CA MET A 80 -1.45 -0.12 -17.17
C MET A 80 -2.48 0.90 -16.63
N LYS A 81 -3.25 1.54 -17.51
CA LYS A 81 -4.34 2.45 -17.11
C LYS A 81 -5.42 1.73 -16.30
N TRP A 82 -5.84 0.54 -16.72
CA TRP A 82 -6.80 -0.27 -15.94
C TRP A 82 -6.25 -0.68 -14.57
N ALA A 83 -4.98 -1.07 -14.50
CA ALA A 83 -4.33 -1.39 -13.23
C ALA A 83 -4.27 -0.17 -12.28
N PHE A 84 -3.88 1.00 -12.79
CA PHE A 84 -3.85 2.23 -11.99
C PHE A 84 -5.24 2.67 -11.51
N ILE A 85 -6.28 2.51 -12.33
CA ILE A 85 -7.67 2.78 -11.91
C ILE A 85 -8.05 1.84 -10.76
N SER A 86 -7.73 0.54 -10.86
CA SER A 86 -7.98 -0.43 -9.79
C SER A 86 -7.27 -0.06 -8.49
N PHE A 87 -5.98 0.28 -8.57
CA PHE A 87 -5.22 0.74 -7.39
C PHE A 87 -5.71 2.08 -6.84
N SER A 88 -6.24 2.96 -7.68
CA SER A 88 -6.85 4.22 -7.25
C SER A 88 -8.09 3.95 -6.39
N PHE A 89 -8.98 3.06 -6.83
CA PHE A 89 -10.12 2.63 -6.01
C PHE A 89 -9.68 1.99 -4.70
N LEU A 90 -8.72 1.05 -4.75
CA LEU A 90 -8.18 0.42 -3.55
C LEU A 90 -7.59 1.46 -2.58
N SER A 91 -6.91 2.48 -3.12
CA SER A 91 -6.35 3.58 -2.33
C SER A 91 -7.43 4.46 -1.70
N ILE A 92 -8.55 4.70 -2.39
CA ILE A 92 -9.70 5.43 -1.83
C ILE A 92 -10.27 4.67 -0.63
N PHE A 93 -10.46 3.35 -0.75
CA PHE A 93 -10.86 2.51 0.40
C PHE A 93 -9.83 2.58 1.53
N GLY A 94 -8.53 2.51 1.21
CA GLY A 94 -7.45 2.67 2.18
C GLY A 94 -7.48 4.02 2.92
N ILE A 95 -7.74 5.12 2.20
CA ILE A 95 -7.90 6.45 2.78
C ILE A 95 -9.12 6.48 3.71
N TYR A 96 -10.26 5.92 3.29
CA TYR A 96 -11.46 5.85 4.12
C TYR A 96 -11.21 5.11 5.45
N PHE A 97 -10.60 3.92 5.40
CA PHE A 97 -10.23 3.18 6.60
C PHE A 97 -9.19 3.92 7.45
N SER A 98 -8.25 4.62 6.82
CA SER A 98 -7.25 5.42 7.53
C SER A 98 -7.87 6.64 8.22
N PHE A 99 -8.89 7.26 7.64
CA PHE A 99 -9.57 8.43 8.20
C PHE A 99 -10.49 8.04 9.35
N ASN A 100 -11.20 6.90 9.24
CA ASN A 100 -12.09 6.40 10.29
C ASN A 100 -11.34 5.83 11.51
N ARG A 101 -10.02 6.02 11.57
CA ARG A 101 -9.18 5.64 12.70
C ARG A 101 -9.46 6.57 13.88
N GLY A 102 -10.34 6.13 14.78
CA GLY A 102 -10.71 6.84 16.00
C GLY A 102 -9.50 7.26 16.86
N ARG A 103 -9.62 8.40 17.54
CA ARG A 103 -8.63 8.91 18.50
C ARG A 103 -8.31 7.85 19.55
N ILE A 104 -7.08 7.34 19.54
CA ILE A 104 -6.56 6.56 20.66
C ILE A 104 -6.35 7.54 21.82
N SER A 105 -7.32 7.63 22.72
CA SER A 105 -7.14 8.30 24.02
C SER A 105 -6.05 7.55 24.77
N ARG A 106 -4.91 8.22 24.96
CA ARG A 106 -3.83 7.74 25.82
C ARG A 106 -4.31 7.79 27.26
N GLU A 107 -4.73 6.67 27.82
CA GLU A 107 -4.74 6.57 29.28
C GLU A 107 -3.29 6.52 29.76
N VAL A 108 -2.88 7.61 30.41
CA VAL A 108 -1.59 7.71 31.11
C VAL A 108 -1.61 6.64 32.20
N PRO A 109 -0.65 5.69 32.24
CA PRO A 109 -0.56 4.74 33.33
C PRO A 109 -0.35 5.53 34.62
N LYS A 110 -1.24 5.38 35.60
CA LYS A 110 -0.99 5.87 36.97
C LYS A 110 0.26 5.16 37.50
N GLN A 111 1.17 5.96 38.03
CA GLN A 111 2.40 5.58 38.72
C GLN A 111 2.17 4.50 39.77
#